data_AF-A0A183EB34-F1
#
_entry.id   AF-A0A183EB34-F1
#
_cell.length_a   1.000
_cell.length_b   1.000
_cell.length_c   1.000
_cell.angle_alpha   90.00
_cell.angle_beta   90.00
_cell.angle_gamma   90.00
#
_symmetry.space_group_name_H-M   'P 1'
#
loop_
_entity.id
_entity.type
_entity.pdbx_description
1 polymer ?
#
loop_
_entity_poly.entity_id
_entity_poly.type
_entity_poly.pdbx_seq_one_letter_code
_entity_poly.pdbx_strand_id
1 'polypeptide(L)'
;MSIESTFFAGEMGEPVFVDKNLPEVQEAMRAFGFNTFVSDMISLNRSVPDVRMDECKYWHYPEDLPTASVVIAFHNEGWSPLMRTVHSVLLRSPPQLLKEIIMVDDFSDKEHLKDRLDNYLKQFNGKVRLVRNTEREGLIRTRSIGAKEAAGDVVIFLDAHCEVNINWLPPLLAPIRQNRKVMTVPVIDGIDMNTWSYRRVYGSADRHFRGIFEWGLLYKETEISAQEAARRKHNSEPFRFLDIQSLFFALKLTLCMSPTHAGGLFAIEKNWFEELGYYDPGLQIWGGEQYELSFKAS
;
A
#
# COMPACT_ATOMS: atom_id res chain seq x y z
N MET A 1 -37.34 12.61 17.24
CA MET A 1 -37.01 11.23 16.84
C MET A 1 -35.51 11.20 16.58
N SER A 2 -34.73 10.92 17.63
CA SER A 2 -33.29 10.73 17.52
C SER A 2 -33.06 9.42 16.77
N ILE A 3 -32.45 9.51 15.60
CA ILE A 3 -31.93 8.35 14.89
C ILE A 3 -30.80 7.83 15.78
N GLU A 4 -31.04 6.75 16.52
CA GLU A 4 -29.96 5.94 17.07
C GLU A 4 -29.17 5.42 15.87
N SER A 5 -28.06 6.08 15.56
CA SER A 5 -27.09 5.56 14.61
C SER A 5 -26.56 4.27 15.20
N THR A 6 -26.99 3.13 14.65
CA THR A 6 -26.34 1.85 14.87
C THR A 6 -24.90 1.98 14.39
N PHE A 7 -23.98 2.33 15.28
CA PHE A 7 -22.56 2.36 14.97
C PHE A 7 -22.10 0.91 14.82
N PHE A 8 -21.84 0.50 13.58
CA PHE A 8 -21.20 -0.78 13.30
C PHE A 8 -19.79 -0.80 13.92
N ALA A 9 -19.37 -1.96 14.43
CA ALA A 9 -18.06 -2.09 15.07
C ALA A 9 -16.93 -1.70 14.11
N GLY A 10 -16.07 -0.78 14.53
CA GLY A 10 -14.89 -0.34 13.79
C GLY A 10 -15.18 0.57 12.59
N GLU A 11 -16.41 1.04 12.43
CA GLU A 11 -16.80 2.01 11.40
C GLU A 11 -16.07 3.34 11.60
N MET A 12 -15.77 4.06 10.52
CA MET A 12 -14.93 5.28 10.53
C MET A 12 -13.55 5.08 11.15
N GLY A 13 -13.06 3.84 11.22
CA GLY A 13 -11.77 3.50 11.82
C GLY A 13 -11.73 3.65 13.34
N GLU A 14 -12.88 3.69 14.01
CA GLU A 14 -12.96 3.76 15.47
C GLU A 14 -12.42 2.47 16.14
N PRO A 15 -11.83 2.57 17.35
CA PRO A 15 -11.30 1.41 18.06
C PRO A 15 -12.42 0.47 18.52
N VAL A 16 -12.21 -0.85 18.34
CA VAL A 16 -13.04 -1.89 18.92
C VAL A 16 -12.31 -2.50 20.10
N PHE A 17 -12.90 -2.37 21.29
CA PHE A 17 -12.33 -2.89 22.54
C PHE A 17 -12.96 -4.24 22.90
N VAL A 18 -12.10 -5.22 23.18
CA VAL A 18 -12.47 -6.55 23.69
C VAL A 18 -11.55 -6.92 24.85
N ASP A 19 -11.98 -7.83 25.72
CA ASP A 19 -11.10 -8.35 26.77
C ASP A 19 -9.95 -9.15 26.15
N LYS A 20 -8.73 -8.69 26.42
CA LYS A 20 -7.51 -9.31 25.90
C LYS A 20 -7.27 -10.70 26.47
N ASN A 21 -7.88 -11.04 27.61
CA ASN A 21 -7.71 -12.35 28.25
C ASN A 21 -8.59 -13.44 27.64
N LEU A 22 -9.47 -13.10 26.71
CA LEU A 22 -10.28 -14.09 26.00
C LEU A 22 -9.37 -15.08 25.26
N PRO A 23 -9.61 -16.40 25.38
CA PRO A 23 -8.81 -17.41 24.68
C PRO A 23 -8.74 -17.20 23.17
N GLU A 24 -9.83 -16.73 22.55
CA GLU A 24 -9.94 -16.44 21.12
C GLU A 24 -9.01 -15.30 20.70
N VAL A 25 -8.90 -14.25 21.52
CA VAL A 25 -8.00 -13.11 21.26
C VAL A 25 -6.55 -13.56 21.37
N GLN A 26 -6.22 -14.36 22.39
CA GLN A 26 -4.86 -14.88 22.58
C GLN A 26 -4.43 -15.82 21.45
N GLU A 27 -5.34 -16.67 20.97
CA GLU A 27 -5.08 -17.55 19.84
C GLU A 27 -4.93 -16.76 18.53
N ALA A 28 -5.80 -15.77 18.28
CA ALA A 28 -5.69 -14.88 17.14
C ALA A 28 -4.33 -14.17 17.08
N MET A 29 -3.91 -13.54 18.20
CA MET A 29 -2.62 -12.88 18.32
C MET A 29 -1.45 -13.83 18.10
N ARG A 30 -1.52 -15.06 18.61
CA ARG A 30 -0.46 -16.07 18.44
C ARG A 30 -0.37 -16.57 17.01
N ALA A 31 -1.50 -16.77 16.35
CA ALA A 31 -1.58 -17.35 15.02
C ALA A 31 -1.21 -16.36 13.91
N PHE A 32 -1.54 -15.07 14.07
CA PHE A 32 -1.43 -14.07 13.00
C PHE A 32 -0.57 -12.85 13.37
N GLY A 33 -0.21 -12.67 14.65
CA GLY A 33 0.57 -11.51 15.11
C GLY A 33 -0.25 -10.23 15.39
N PHE A 34 -1.55 -10.27 15.13
CA PHE A 34 -2.51 -9.21 15.43
C PHE A 34 -3.90 -9.80 15.69
N ASN A 35 -4.82 -8.98 16.21
CA ASN A 35 -6.09 -9.43 16.74
C ASN A 35 -7.13 -9.69 15.62
N THR A 36 -7.01 -10.83 14.93
CA THR A 36 -7.98 -11.24 13.90
C THR A 36 -9.39 -11.44 14.46
N PHE A 37 -9.54 -11.79 15.74
CA PHE A 37 -10.85 -11.90 16.38
C PHE A 37 -11.62 -10.58 16.34
N VAL A 38 -10.96 -9.45 16.66
CA VAL A 38 -11.57 -8.12 16.49
C VAL A 38 -11.78 -7.81 15.01
N SER A 39 -10.84 -8.17 14.14
CA SER A 39 -11.01 -7.98 12.70
C SER A 39 -12.25 -8.67 12.17
N ASP A 40 -12.57 -9.88 12.61
CA ASP A 40 -13.72 -10.65 12.15
C ASP A 40 -15.07 -10.02 12.53
N MET A 41 -15.10 -9.17 13.57
CA MET A 41 -16.29 -8.40 13.96
C MET A 41 -16.50 -7.16 13.10
N ILE A 42 -15.44 -6.69 12.44
CA ILE A 42 -15.44 -5.44 11.69
C ILE A 42 -15.76 -5.75 10.23
N SER A 43 -16.66 -4.95 9.64
CA SER A 43 -17.06 -5.16 8.26
C SER A 43 -15.89 -5.12 7.28
N LEU A 44 -15.94 -5.96 6.24
CA LEU A 44 -14.97 -5.95 5.13
C LEU A 44 -15.06 -4.66 4.30
N ASN A 45 -16.19 -3.96 4.34
CA ASN A 45 -16.46 -2.72 3.62
C ASN A 45 -16.59 -1.49 4.54
N ARG A 46 -16.04 -1.55 5.77
CA ARG A 46 -16.10 -0.43 6.73
C ARG A 46 -15.58 0.88 6.13
N SER A 47 -16.16 2.02 6.51
CA SER A 47 -15.56 3.31 6.20
C SER A 47 -14.30 3.57 7.05
N VAL A 48 -13.39 4.37 6.50
CA VAL A 48 -12.18 4.85 7.19
C VAL A 48 -12.19 6.38 7.18
N PRO A 49 -11.58 7.04 8.18
CA PRO A 49 -11.59 8.49 8.24
C PRO A 49 -10.71 9.07 7.13
N ASP A 50 -11.13 10.19 6.55
CA ASP A 50 -10.28 10.94 5.62
C ASP A 50 -9.16 11.63 6.40
N VAL A 51 -7.99 10.99 6.42
CA VAL A 51 -6.84 11.51 7.18
C VAL A 51 -5.94 12.46 6.38
N ARG A 52 -6.29 12.73 5.12
CA ARG A 52 -5.51 13.60 4.24
C ARG A 52 -5.57 15.05 4.70
N MET A 53 -4.65 15.87 4.20
CA MET A 53 -4.72 17.32 4.33
C MET A 53 -5.92 17.86 3.54
N ASP A 54 -6.51 18.97 3.97
CA ASP A 54 -7.67 19.54 3.26
C ASP A 54 -7.33 19.96 1.83
N GLU A 55 -6.10 20.44 1.60
CA GLU A 55 -5.56 20.76 0.27
C GLU A 55 -5.66 19.58 -0.72
N CYS A 56 -5.51 18.33 -0.25
CA CYS A 56 -5.56 17.13 -1.09
C CYS A 56 -6.90 16.97 -1.83
N LYS A 57 -7.97 17.61 -1.34
CA LYS A 57 -9.32 17.50 -1.90
C LYS A 57 -9.53 18.39 -3.14
N TYR A 58 -8.67 19.39 -3.34
CA TYR A 58 -8.81 20.38 -4.40
C TYR A 58 -7.81 20.20 -5.55
N TRP A 59 -7.04 19.12 -5.54
CA TRP A 59 -6.16 18.78 -6.66
C TRP A 59 -6.95 18.25 -7.85
N HIS A 60 -6.65 18.80 -9.03
CA HIS A 60 -7.15 18.30 -10.30
C HIS A 60 -6.10 17.41 -10.95
N TYR A 61 -6.43 16.15 -11.18
CA TYR A 61 -5.57 15.20 -11.86
C TYR A 61 -5.94 15.13 -13.36
N PRO A 62 -4.97 14.83 -14.25
CA PRO A 62 -5.28 14.54 -15.64
C PRO A 62 -6.27 13.39 -15.79
N GLU A 63 -7.07 13.39 -16.84
CA GLU A 63 -8.02 12.30 -17.12
C GLU A 63 -7.34 11.08 -17.78
N ASP A 64 -6.20 11.29 -18.44
CA ASP A 64 -5.43 10.29 -19.16
C ASP A 64 -4.38 9.56 -18.27
N LEU A 65 -4.79 9.22 -17.05
CA LEU A 65 -3.95 8.45 -16.13
C LEU A 65 -3.77 7.00 -16.62
N PRO A 66 -2.59 6.41 -16.39
CA PRO A 66 -2.32 5.02 -16.75
C PRO A 66 -3.19 4.05 -15.95
N THR A 67 -3.44 2.86 -16.50
CA THR A 67 -4.15 1.80 -15.77
C THR A 67 -3.23 1.13 -14.76
N ALA A 68 -3.80 0.63 -13.66
CA ALA A 68 -3.05 0.02 -12.57
C ALA A 68 -3.50 -1.42 -12.28
N SER A 69 -2.54 -2.33 -12.14
CA SER A 69 -2.74 -3.66 -11.54
C SER A 69 -2.22 -3.65 -10.11
N VAL A 70 -3.08 -4.02 -9.16
CA VAL A 70 -2.71 -4.07 -7.73
C VAL A 70 -2.29 -5.50 -7.39
N VAL A 71 -1.05 -5.69 -6.95
CA VAL A 71 -0.48 -6.97 -6.53
C VAL A 71 -0.50 -7.06 -5.00
N ILE A 72 -1.14 -8.11 -4.49
CA ILE A 72 -1.22 -8.43 -3.06
C ILE A 72 -0.60 -9.81 -2.84
N ALA A 73 0.63 -9.81 -2.32
CA ALA A 73 1.32 -11.05 -1.93
C ALA A 73 0.90 -11.44 -0.51
N PHE A 74 0.60 -12.73 -0.28
CA PHE A 74 0.18 -13.20 1.04
C PHE A 74 0.68 -14.62 1.32
N HIS A 75 0.90 -14.91 2.61
CA HIS A 75 1.21 -16.25 3.12
C HIS A 75 0.53 -16.43 4.47
N ASN A 76 -0.35 -17.43 4.60
CA ASN A 76 -1.05 -17.76 5.85
C ASN A 76 -1.82 -16.58 6.50
N GLU A 77 -2.24 -15.61 5.69
CA GLU A 77 -2.92 -14.39 6.13
C GLU A 77 -4.31 -14.66 6.74
N GLY A 78 -4.74 -13.81 7.67
CA GLY A 78 -6.09 -13.83 8.22
C GLY A 78 -7.14 -13.54 7.14
N TRP A 79 -8.31 -14.22 7.20
CA TRP A 79 -9.37 -14.03 6.21
C TRP A 79 -9.89 -12.59 6.14
N SER A 80 -10.25 -12.00 7.29
CA SER A 80 -10.81 -10.65 7.35
C SER A 80 -9.82 -9.54 6.94
N PRO A 81 -8.55 -9.50 7.38
CA PRO A 81 -7.56 -8.57 6.84
C PRO A 81 -7.39 -8.67 5.32
N LEU A 82 -7.19 -9.89 4.82
CA LEU A 82 -6.95 -10.14 3.39
C LEU A 82 -8.10 -9.63 2.53
N MET A 83 -9.33 -10.03 2.90
CA MET A 83 -10.51 -9.61 2.15
C MET A 83 -10.82 -8.13 2.35
N ARG A 84 -10.58 -7.55 3.53
CA ARG A 84 -10.76 -6.11 3.74
C ARG A 84 -9.82 -5.29 2.86
N THR A 85 -8.58 -5.76 2.64
CA THR A 85 -7.67 -5.14 1.68
C THR A 85 -8.26 -5.14 0.28
N VAL A 86 -8.68 -6.30 -0.23
CA VAL A 86 -9.28 -6.44 -1.57
C VAL A 86 -10.52 -5.55 -1.73
N HIS A 87 -11.43 -5.59 -0.75
CA HIS A 87 -12.65 -4.77 -0.75
C HIS A 87 -12.33 -3.28 -0.71
N SER A 88 -11.36 -2.84 0.10
CA SER A 88 -10.96 -1.44 0.17
C SER A 88 -10.47 -0.93 -1.19
N VAL A 89 -9.66 -1.71 -1.90
CA VAL A 89 -9.15 -1.37 -3.23
C VAL A 89 -10.28 -1.30 -4.24
N LEU A 90 -11.19 -2.27 -4.25
CA LEU A 90 -12.31 -2.29 -5.19
C LEU A 90 -13.27 -1.11 -4.96
N LEU A 91 -13.56 -0.78 -3.70
CA LEU A 91 -14.54 0.25 -3.34
C LEU A 91 -14.02 1.68 -3.54
N ARG A 92 -12.71 1.90 -3.39
CA ARG A 92 -12.10 3.25 -3.35
C ARG A 92 -11.20 3.57 -4.54
N SER A 93 -11.13 2.68 -5.52
CA SER A 93 -10.38 2.92 -6.76
C SER A 93 -11.36 3.20 -7.92
N PRO A 94 -11.12 4.25 -8.73
CA PRO A 94 -11.92 4.49 -9.92
C PRO A 94 -11.91 3.27 -10.87
N PRO A 95 -13.07 2.75 -11.31
CA PRO A 95 -13.14 1.51 -12.11
C PRO A 95 -12.37 1.55 -13.43
N GLN A 96 -12.21 2.75 -14.01
CA GLN A 96 -11.46 2.98 -15.25
C GLN A 96 -9.94 2.93 -15.06
N LEU A 97 -9.45 3.19 -13.84
CA LEU A 97 -8.01 3.17 -13.54
C LEU A 97 -7.57 1.80 -12.99
N LEU A 98 -8.39 1.17 -12.15
CA LEU A 98 -8.09 -0.15 -11.62
C LEU A 98 -8.31 -1.19 -12.72
N LYS A 99 -7.24 -1.78 -13.28
CA LYS A 99 -7.33 -2.82 -14.29
C LYS A 99 -7.80 -4.14 -13.65
N GLU A 100 -7.07 -4.58 -12.65
CA GLU A 100 -7.25 -5.86 -11.94
C GLU A 100 -6.57 -5.82 -10.56
N ILE A 101 -6.93 -6.79 -9.71
CA ILE A 101 -6.22 -7.11 -8.48
C ILE A 101 -5.65 -8.52 -8.62
N ILE A 102 -4.34 -8.68 -8.45
CA ILE A 102 -3.64 -9.96 -8.51
C ILE A 102 -3.25 -10.34 -7.09
N MET A 103 -3.94 -11.34 -6.56
CA MET A 103 -3.59 -11.98 -5.30
C MET A 103 -2.58 -13.08 -5.58
N VAL A 104 -1.42 -13.05 -4.93
CA VAL A 104 -0.38 -14.06 -5.09
C VAL A 104 -0.18 -14.82 -3.79
N ASP A 105 -0.59 -16.08 -3.77
CA ASP A 105 -0.45 -17.01 -2.64
C ASP A 105 0.96 -17.61 -2.64
N ASP A 106 1.78 -17.22 -1.66
CA ASP A 106 3.11 -17.76 -1.45
C ASP A 106 3.07 -19.07 -0.64
N PHE A 107 2.39 -20.07 -1.20
CA PHE A 107 2.30 -21.43 -0.64
C PHE A 107 1.73 -21.46 0.80
N SER A 108 0.54 -20.86 1.00
CA SER A 108 -0.16 -20.91 2.28
C SER A 108 -0.67 -22.30 2.64
N ASP A 109 -0.83 -22.62 3.93
CA ASP A 109 -1.33 -23.90 4.43
C ASP A 109 -2.74 -23.80 5.04
N LYS A 110 -3.18 -22.59 5.42
CA LYS A 110 -4.49 -22.37 6.06
C LYS A 110 -5.64 -22.75 5.11
N GLU A 111 -6.58 -23.56 5.61
CA GLU A 111 -7.72 -24.09 4.84
C GLU A 111 -8.60 -22.98 4.23
N HIS A 112 -8.81 -21.87 4.95
CA HIS A 112 -9.61 -20.75 4.46
C HIS A 112 -9.02 -20.05 3.23
N LEU A 113 -7.73 -20.25 2.93
CA LEU A 113 -7.04 -19.70 1.76
C LEU A 113 -7.03 -20.64 0.55
N LYS A 114 -7.66 -21.82 0.68
CA LYS A 114 -7.80 -22.82 -0.40
C LYS A 114 -9.14 -22.62 -1.11
N ASP A 115 -9.94 -23.67 -1.25
CA ASP A 115 -11.20 -23.67 -2.02
C ASP A 115 -12.18 -22.57 -1.62
N ARG A 116 -12.21 -22.19 -0.33
CA ARG A 116 -13.05 -21.09 0.16
C ARG A 116 -12.69 -19.77 -0.52
N LEU A 117 -11.40 -19.48 -0.66
CA LEU A 117 -10.92 -18.26 -1.32
C LEU A 117 -11.25 -18.30 -2.83
N ASP A 118 -10.94 -19.41 -3.52
CA ASP A 118 -11.26 -19.56 -4.95
C ASP A 118 -12.75 -19.32 -5.23
N ASN A 119 -13.63 -19.88 -4.39
CA ASN A 119 -15.07 -19.69 -4.54
C ASN A 119 -15.51 -18.26 -4.23
N TYR A 120 -14.93 -17.62 -3.22
CA TYR A 120 -15.25 -16.24 -2.88
C TYR A 120 -14.86 -15.27 -3.99
N LEU A 121 -13.71 -15.47 -4.64
CA LEU A 121 -13.22 -14.56 -5.68
C LEU A 121 -14.08 -14.56 -6.96
N LYS A 122 -14.85 -15.62 -7.22
CA LYS A 122 -15.77 -15.71 -8.37
C LYS A 122 -16.79 -14.57 -8.41
N GLN A 123 -17.16 -14.02 -7.25
CA GLN A 123 -18.11 -12.91 -7.16
C GLN A 123 -17.60 -11.62 -7.82
N PHE A 124 -16.29 -11.48 -8.01
CA PHE A 124 -15.68 -10.27 -8.58
C PHE A 124 -15.58 -10.32 -10.11
N ASN A 125 -16.21 -11.31 -10.77
CA ASN A 125 -16.31 -11.42 -12.23
C ASN A 125 -14.96 -11.28 -12.97
N GLY A 126 -13.89 -11.84 -12.40
CA GLY A 126 -12.54 -11.80 -12.98
C GLY A 126 -11.76 -10.51 -12.71
N LYS A 127 -12.32 -9.54 -11.99
CA LYS A 127 -11.60 -8.32 -11.57
C LYS A 127 -10.50 -8.61 -10.56
N VAL A 128 -10.68 -9.66 -9.76
CA VAL A 128 -9.68 -10.18 -8.81
C VAL A 128 -9.25 -11.57 -9.28
N ARG A 129 -7.95 -11.76 -9.45
CA ARG A 129 -7.34 -13.00 -9.92
C ARG A 129 -6.39 -13.55 -8.85
N LEU A 130 -6.42 -14.86 -8.67
CA LEU A 130 -5.54 -15.57 -7.76
C LEU A 130 -4.46 -16.31 -8.55
N VAL A 131 -3.21 -16.10 -8.15
CA VAL A 131 -2.02 -16.83 -8.61
C VAL A 131 -1.49 -17.60 -7.41
N ARG A 132 -1.20 -18.89 -7.58
CA ARG A 132 -0.68 -19.74 -6.50
C ARG A 132 0.73 -20.22 -6.86
N ASN A 133 1.68 -19.97 -5.97
CA ASN A 133 3.02 -20.53 -6.10
C ASN A 133 2.99 -22.04 -5.76
N THR A 134 3.82 -22.82 -6.45
CA THR A 134 3.95 -24.27 -6.20
C THR A 134 4.85 -24.59 -5.01
N GLU A 135 5.67 -23.64 -4.59
CA GLU A 135 6.53 -23.71 -3.42
C GLU A 135 6.63 -22.34 -2.75
N ARG A 136 7.21 -22.31 -1.55
CA ARG A 136 7.40 -21.06 -0.79
C ARG A 136 8.60 -20.29 -1.34
N GLU A 137 8.33 -19.27 -2.13
CA GLU A 137 9.30 -18.43 -2.83
C GLU A 137 9.72 -17.21 -1.99
N GLY A 138 8.88 -16.80 -1.04
CA GLY A 138 9.08 -15.60 -0.24
C GLY A 138 8.49 -14.34 -0.87
N LEU A 139 8.41 -13.28 -0.07
CA LEU A 139 7.73 -12.02 -0.44
C LEU A 139 8.31 -11.42 -1.73
N ILE A 140 9.64 -11.36 -1.82
CA ILE A 140 10.35 -10.67 -2.92
C ILE A 140 10.01 -11.32 -4.26
N ARG A 141 10.18 -12.63 -4.36
CA ARG A 141 9.90 -13.40 -5.57
C ARG A 141 8.42 -13.45 -5.88
N THR A 142 7.58 -13.59 -4.86
CA THR A 142 6.11 -13.54 -4.99
C THR A 142 5.64 -12.22 -5.60
N ARG A 143 6.20 -11.08 -5.16
CA ARG A 143 5.94 -9.78 -5.77
C ARG A 143 6.41 -9.71 -7.22
N SER A 144 7.61 -10.21 -7.52
CA SER A 144 8.12 -10.29 -8.91
C SER A 144 7.24 -11.16 -9.81
N ILE A 145 6.69 -12.27 -9.30
CA ILE A 145 5.73 -13.12 -10.03
C ILE A 145 4.45 -12.33 -10.30
N GLY A 146 3.87 -11.67 -9.28
CA GLY A 146 2.68 -10.83 -9.46
C GLY A 146 2.89 -9.69 -10.45
N ALA A 147 4.08 -9.09 -10.48
CA ALA A 147 4.44 -8.03 -11.42
C ALA A 147 4.49 -8.52 -12.87
N LYS A 148 5.05 -9.72 -13.11
CA LYS A 148 5.10 -10.34 -14.44
C LYS A 148 3.72 -10.68 -14.97
N GLU A 149 2.82 -11.08 -14.06
CA GLU A 149 1.43 -11.42 -14.33
C GLU A 149 0.52 -10.19 -14.54
N ALA A 150 0.97 -8.98 -14.18
CA ALA A 150 0.18 -7.75 -14.28
C ALA A 150 -0.07 -7.33 -15.74
N ALA A 151 -1.30 -6.93 -16.06
CA ALA A 151 -1.70 -6.41 -17.36
C ALA A 151 -1.87 -4.88 -17.42
N GLY A 152 -1.84 -4.19 -16.28
CA GLY A 152 -1.90 -2.73 -16.19
C GLY A 152 -0.57 -2.07 -16.55
N ASP A 153 -0.64 -0.78 -16.91
CA ASP A 153 0.54 0.03 -17.25
C ASP A 153 1.44 0.28 -16.01
N VAL A 154 0.81 0.38 -14.83
CA VAL A 154 1.46 0.55 -13.53
C VAL A 154 1.18 -0.65 -12.65
N VAL A 155 2.20 -1.15 -11.96
CA VAL A 155 2.07 -2.17 -10.92
C VAL A 155 2.11 -1.50 -9.56
N ILE A 156 1.12 -1.78 -8.72
CA ILE A 156 1.03 -1.26 -7.36
C ILE A 156 1.10 -2.42 -6.39
N PHE A 157 2.05 -2.38 -5.46
CA PHE A 157 2.16 -3.38 -4.41
C PHE A 157 1.46 -2.89 -3.15
N LEU A 158 0.65 -3.75 -2.55
CA LEU A 158 0.07 -3.57 -1.23
C LEU A 158 0.33 -4.82 -0.40
N ASP A 159 0.49 -4.64 0.91
CA ASP A 159 0.49 -5.77 1.83
C ASP A 159 -0.95 -6.29 2.02
N ALA A 160 -1.07 -7.53 2.47
CA ALA A 160 -2.34 -8.24 2.56
C ALA A 160 -3.25 -7.78 3.71
N HIS A 161 -2.79 -6.82 4.53
CA HIS A 161 -3.50 -6.28 5.69
C HIS A 161 -3.50 -4.74 5.65
N CYS A 162 -3.93 -4.18 4.53
CA CYS A 162 -4.00 -2.74 4.29
C CYS A 162 -5.45 -2.27 4.09
N GLU A 163 -5.72 -1.00 4.37
CA GLU A 163 -6.97 -0.35 4.00
C GLU A 163 -6.66 0.95 3.28
N VAL A 164 -6.95 1.00 1.97
CA VAL A 164 -6.67 2.21 1.18
C VAL A 164 -7.67 3.32 1.53
N ASN A 165 -7.19 4.57 1.51
CA ASN A 165 -8.01 5.74 1.80
C ASN A 165 -8.70 6.27 0.52
N ILE A 166 -9.58 7.26 0.70
CA ILE A 166 -10.33 7.90 -0.37
C ILE A 166 -9.35 8.60 -1.34
N ASN A 167 -9.56 8.40 -2.64
CA ASN A 167 -8.78 9.01 -3.71
C ASN A 167 -7.27 8.72 -3.62
N TRP A 168 -6.90 7.53 -3.15
CA TRP A 168 -5.50 7.10 -3.03
C TRP A 168 -4.82 6.88 -4.40
N LEU A 169 -5.56 6.43 -5.41
CA LEU A 169 -5.00 5.95 -6.67
C LEU A 169 -4.54 7.06 -7.63
N PRO A 170 -5.35 8.09 -7.97
CA PRO A 170 -4.91 9.17 -8.87
C PRO A 170 -3.61 9.89 -8.46
N PRO A 171 -3.39 10.29 -7.18
CA PRO A 171 -2.13 10.94 -6.78
C PRO A 171 -0.90 10.02 -6.91
N LEU A 172 -1.06 8.70 -6.83
CA LEU A 172 0.04 7.76 -7.04
C LEU A 172 0.41 7.62 -8.51
N LEU A 173 -0.58 7.70 -9.40
CA LEU A 173 -0.39 7.52 -10.84
C LEU A 173 0.07 8.79 -11.56
N ALA A 174 -0.36 9.97 -11.10
CA ALA A 174 -0.06 11.23 -11.78
C ALA A 174 1.45 11.52 -11.96
N PRO A 175 2.33 11.28 -10.97
CA PRO A 175 3.77 11.45 -11.16
C PRO A 175 4.37 10.45 -12.16
N ILE A 176 3.88 9.20 -12.16
CA ILE A 176 4.34 8.14 -13.07
C ILE A 176 3.93 8.46 -14.51
N ARG A 177 2.72 9.00 -14.70
CA ARG A 177 2.24 9.49 -16.01
C ARG A 177 3.16 10.56 -16.60
N GLN A 178 3.74 11.42 -15.77
CA GLN A 178 4.63 12.48 -16.23
C GLN A 178 6.05 11.98 -16.50
N ASN A 179 6.54 11.08 -15.65
CA ASN A 179 7.82 10.46 -15.83
C ASN A 179 7.73 8.97 -15.44
N ARG A 180 7.76 8.10 -16.45
CA ARG A 180 7.66 6.64 -16.28
C ARG A 180 8.72 6.04 -15.36
N LYS A 181 9.84 6.72 -15.17
CA LYS A 181 10.95 6.27 -14.30
C LYS A 181 10.75 6.65 -12.83
N VAL A 182 9.68 7.36 -12.50
CA VAL A 182 9.34 7.70 -11.12
C VAL A 182 8.64 6.50 -10.47
N MET A 183 9.11 6.16 -9.28
CA MET A 183 8.40 5.29 -8.34
C MET A 183 7.69 6.17 -7.31
N THR A 184 6.42 5.89 -7.04
CA THR A 184 5.63 6.62 -6.03
C THR A 184 5.33 5.73 -4.84
N VAL A 185 5.27 6.34 -3.65
CA VAL A 185 5.03 5.65 -2.38
C VAL A 185 3.94 6.44 -1.66
N PRO A 186 2.87 5.79 -1.16
CA PRO A 186 1.86 6.48 -0.37
C PRO A 186 2.40 6.83 1.02
N VAL A 187 1.78 7.81 1.68
CA VAL A 187 1.93 7.93 3.14
C VAL A 187 1.28 6.71 3.77
N ILE A 188 2.02 6.03 4.66
CA ILE A 188 1.56 4.79 5.30
C ILE A 188 1.00 5.15 6.68
N ASP A 189 -0.31 5.07 6.81
CA ASP A 189 -1.00 5.23 8.09
C ASP A 189 -1.02 3.93 8.90
N GLY A 190 -1.29 4.05 10.20
CA GLY A 190 -1.25 2.94 11.14
C GLY A 190 -2.64 2.37 11.40
N ILE A 191 -2.77 1.04 11.32
CA ILE A 191 -3.92 0.30 11.85
C ILE A 191 -3.48 -0.39 13.14
N ASP A 192 -4.21 -0.17 14.23
CA ASP A 192 -3.85 -0.76 15.52
C ASP A 192 -4.00 -2.28 15.53
N MET A 193 -2.93 -2.99 15.88
CA MET A 193 -2.92 -4.46 15.91
C MET A 193 -3.94 -5.09 16.88
N ASN A 194 -4.40 -4.35 17.91
CA ASN A 194 -5.32 -4.89 18.92
C ASN A 194 -6.76 -4.45 18.69
N THR A 195 -6.95 -3.15 18.42
CA THR A 195 -8.27 -2.49 18.37
C THR A 195 -8.74 -2.19 16.96
N TRP A 196 -7.89 -2.37 15.95
CA TRP A 196 -8.17 -2.06 14.54
C TRP A 196 -8.54 -0.60 14.27
N SER A 197 -8.18 0.30 15.18
CA SER A 197 -8.34 1.74 14.98
C SER A 197 -7.39 2.25 13.88
N TYR A 198 -7.92 3.12 13.02
CA TYR A 198 -7.17 3.75 11.94
C TYR A 198 -6.60 5.08 12.44
N ARG A 199 -5.28 5.27 12.36
CA ARG A 199 -4.61 6.47 12.87
C ARG A 199 -3.48 6.94 11.97
N ARG A 200 -3.24 8.25 11.98
CA ARG A 200 -2.03 8.83 11.38
C ARG A 200 -0.80 8.41 12.18
N VAL A 201 0.27 7.98 11.49
CA VAL A 201 1.53 7.61 12.16
C VAL A 201 2.26 8.85 12.69
N TYR A 202 2.22 9.96 11.95
CA TYR A 202 3.01 11.17 12.24
C TYR A 202 2.29 12.23 13.09
N GLY A 203 1.14 11.87 13.66
CA GLY A 203 0.33 12.73 14.54
C GLY A 203 -0.47 13.80 13.80
N SER A 204 0.11 14.48 12.82
CA SER A 204 -0.57 15.51 12.02
C SER A 204 -0.38 15.28 10.52
N ALA A 205 -1.36 15.70 9.72
CA ALA A 205 -1.37 15.47 8.28
C ALA A 205 -0.33 16.30 7.51
N ASP A 206 0.16 17.38 8.12
CA ASP A 206 1.13 18.31 7.56
C ASP A 206 2.60 17.93 7.87
N ARG A 207 2.81 16.94 8.75
CA ARG A 207 4.13 16.42 9.08
C ARG A 207 4.51 15.31 8.12
N HIS A 208 5.63 15.54 7.45
CA HIS A 208 6.11 14.73 6.37
C HIS A 208 7.45 14.11 6.75
N PHE A 209 7.57 12.80 6.53
CA PHE A 209 8.75 12.02 6.80
C PHE A 209 9.27 11.41 5.50
N ARG A 210 10.58 11.16 5.46
CA ARG A 210 11.24 10.44 4.38
C ARG A 210 11.99 9.24 4.94
N GLY A 211 12.01 8.16 4.17
CA GLY A 211 12.77 6.96 4.47
C GLY A 211 14.27 7.21 4.33
N ILE A 212 15.02 6.80 5.35
CA ILE A 212 16.47 6.80 5.39
C ILE A 212 16.94 5.42 5.88
N PHE A 213 18.25 5.21 5.90
CA PHE A 213 18.85 4.02 6.46
C PHE A 213 20.11 4.37 7.25
N GLU A 214 20.40 3.58 8.27
CA GLU A 214 21.69 3.62 8.95
C GLU A 214 22.69 2.70 8.23
N TRP A 215 23.99 2.87 8.48
CA TRP A 215 25.05 2.05 7.86
C TRP A 215 24.91 0.54 8.11
N GLY A 216 24.14 0.13 9.12
CA GLY A 216 23.73 -1.26 9.33
C GLY A 216 22.53 -1.72 8.48
N LEU A 217 22.10 -0.92 7.49
CA LEU A 217 20.92 -1.14 6.66
C LEU A 217 19.62 -1.31 7.46
N LEU A 218 19.49 -0.56 8.55
CA LEU A 218 18.25 -0.46 9.33
C LEU A 218 17.42 0.71 8.83
N TYR A 219 16.15 0.45 8.55
CA TYR A 219 15.22 1.46 8.04
C TYR A 219 14.90 2.45 9.14
N LYS A 220 14.99 3.74 8.83
CA LYS A 220 14.58 4.82 9.72
C LYS A 220 13.82 5.87 8.94
N GLU A 221 13.10 6.71 9.66
CA GLU A 221 12.38 7.82 9.09
C GLU A 221 12.88 9.11 9.74
N THR A 222 13.01 10.15 8.95
CA THR A 222 13.37 11.49 9.44
C THR A 222 12.43 12.50 8.82
N GLU A 223 12.15 13.57 9.55
CA GLU A 223 11.35 14.67 9.01
C GLU A 223 12.03 15.26 7.77
N ILE A 224 11.22 15.78 6.85
CA ILE A 224 11.74 16.53 5.72
C ILE A 224 12.54 17.74 6.21
N SER A 225 13.63 18.06 5.50
CA SER A 225 14.43 19.23 5.83
C SER A 225 13.64 20.51 5.54
N ALA A 226 13.96 21.60 6.25
CA ALA A 226 13.36 22.91 5.97
C ALA A 226 13.59 23.38 4.52
N GLN A 227 14.69 22.94 3.89
CA GLN A 227 14.99 23.23 2.48
C GLN A 227 14.00 22.54 1.54
N GLU A 228 13.66 21.27 1.77
CA GLU A 228 12.66 20.58 0.96
C GLU A 228 11.25 21.11 1.25
N ALA A 229 10.95 21.43 2.50
CA ALA A 229 9.68 22.04 2.87
C ALA A 229 9.46 23.37 2.13
N ALA A 230 10.50 24.21 2.03
CA ALA A 230 10.43 25.52 1.37
C ALA A 230 10.35 25.45 -0.17
N ARG A 231 10.72 24.32 -0.79
CA ARG A 231 10.63 24.13 -2.25
C ARG A 231 9.22 23.82 -2.73
N ARG A 232 8.38 23.28 -1.85
CA ARG A 232 7.00 22.91 -2.18
C ARG A 232 6.11 24.14 -2.08
N LYS A 233 5.31 24.36 -3.12
CA LYS A 233 4.32 25.44 -3.12
C LYS A 233 3.13 25.07 -2.25
N HIS A 234 2.76 23.79 -2.27
CA HIS A 234 1.69 23.23 -1.46
C HIS A 234 2.23 22.09 -0.61
N ASN A 235 1.77 21.97 0.64
CA ASN A 235 2.30 20.95 1.55
C ASN A 235 1.86 19.54 1.12
N SER A 236 0.80 19.44 0.33
CA SER A 236 0.28 18.21 -0.26
C SER A 236 1.01 17.75 -1.54
N GLU A 237 2.00 18.53 -2.04
CA GLU A 237 2.79 18.14 -3.22
C GLU A 237 3.75 16.97 -2.91
N PRO A 238 3.94 16.02 -3.85
CA PRO A 238 4.96 14.99 -3.74
C PRO A 238 6.35 15.58 -3.48
N PHE A 239 7.24 14.82 -2.81
CA PHE A 239 8.60 15.27 -2.45
C PHE A 239 9.51 15.61 -3.65
N ARG A 240 9.02 15.48 -4.89
CA ARG A 240 9.60 16.09 -6.08
C ARG A 240 8.57 16.11 -7.21
N PHE A 241 8.14 17.29 -7.62
CA PHE A 241 7.49 17.53 -8.91
C PHE A 241 8.40 18.51 -9.66
N LEU A 242 9.14 18.01 -10.65
CA LEU A 242 9.94 18.88 -11.51
C LEU A 242 9.00 19.52 -12.53
N ASP A 243 8.60 20.77 -12.27
CA ASP A 243 7.91 21.56 -13.29
C ASP A 243 8.92 21.89 -14.40
N ILE A 244 8.73 21.31 -15.58
CA ILE A 244 9.70 21.34 -16.70
C ILE A 244 9.88 22.76 -17.28
N GLN A 245 9.11 23.77 -16.81
CA GLN A 245 9.33 25.16 -17.19
C GLN A 245 10.58 25.81 -16.58
N SER A 246 11.22 25.21 -15.58
CA SER A 246 12.44 25.75 -14.96
C SER A 246 13.72 25.07 -15.45
N LEU A 247 13.87 24.92 -16.76
CA LEU A 247 15.00 24.19 -17.38
C LEU A 247 16.29 25.01 -17.57
N PHE A 248 16.48 26.10 -16.81
CA PHE A 248 17.67 26.97 -16.98
C PHE A 248 18.75 26.83 -15.91
N PHE A 249 18.54 26.03 -14.85
CA PHE A 249 19.51 25.93 -13.75
C PHE A 249 19.75 24.51 -13.20
N ALA A 250 19.43 23.47 -13.97
CA ALA A 250 19.62 22.08 -13.55
C ALA A 250 21.04 21.55 -13.89
N LEU A 251 22.08 22.21 -13.37
CA LEU A 251 23.44 21.65 -13.36
C LEU A 251 24.17 21.94 -12.05
N LYS A 252 23.48 21.77 -10.92
CA LYS A 252 24.03 21.65 -9.56
C LYS A 252 22.84 21.62 -8.61
N LEU A 253 22.46 20.43 -8.14
CA LEU A 253 22.10 20.18 -6.74
C LEU A 253 21.56 18.75 -6.62
N THR A 254 22.30 18.00 -5.82
CA THR A 254 22.06 16.69 -5.21
C THR A 254 20.59 16.32 -5.00
N LEU A 255 20.30 15.06 -5.34
CA LEU A 255 19.08 14.30 -5.06
C LEU A 255 18.40 14.68 -3.73
N CYS A 256 17.08 14.82 -3.75
CA CYS A 256 16.25 14.48 -2.59
C CYS A 256 14.89 13.95 -3.06
N MET A 257 14.92 12.75 -3.64
CA MET A 257 13.83 11.79 -3.45
C MET A 257 13.88 11.30 -1.99
N SER A 258 12.83 10.63 -1.49
CA SER A 258 12.99 9.82 -0.28
C SER A 258 14.14 8.83 -0.55
N PRO A 259 15.29 8.91 0.16
CA PRO A 259 16.47 8.10 -0.17
C PRO A 259 16.17 6.60 -0.23
N THR A 260 15.24 6.17 0.62
CA THR A 260 14.70 4.81 0.63
C THR A 260 13.18 4.84 0.85
N HIS A 261 12.51 3.73 0.60
CA HIS A 261 11.11 3.50 0.97
C HIS A 261 11.00 2.34 1.96
N ALA A 262 9.84 2.20 2.61
CA ALA A 262 9.61 1.13 3.59
C ALA A 262 9.55 -0.29 2.97
N GLY A 263 9.45 -0.41 1.64
CA GLY A 263 9.38 -1.69 0.93
C GLY A 263 7.96 -2.21 0.69
N GLY A 264 7.05 -2.02 1.65
CA GLY A 264 5.70 -2.63 1.64
C GLY A 264 4.81 -2.18 0.48
N LEU A 265 4.66 -0.87 0.32
CA LEU A 265 3.66 -0.26 -0.55
C LEU A 265 4.30 0.73 -1.50
N PHE A 266 4.14 0.55 -2.81
CA PHE A 266 4.65 1.46 -3.82
C PHE A 266 3.98 1.21 -5.18
N ALA A 267 4.08 2.18 -6.08
CA ALA A 267 3.64 2.08 -7.46
C ALA A 267 4.81 2.37 -8.41
N ILE A 268 4.92 1.58 -9.47
CA ILE A 268 5.97 1.69 -10.47
C ILE A 268 5.41 1.32 -11.85
N GLU A 269 5.86 2.00 -12.90
CA GLU A 269 5.51 1.63 -14.28
C GLU A 269 6.04 0.22 -14.59
N LYS A 270 5.20 -0.62 -15.22
CA LYS A 270 5.49 -2.04 -15.39
C LYS A 270 6.76 -2.26 -16.22
N ASN A 271 6.89 -1.58 -17.37
CA ASN A 271 8.05 -1.76 -18.24
C ASN A 271 9.31 -1.20 -17.60
N TRP A 272 9.21 -0.11 -16.83
CA TRP A 272 10.33 0.40 -16.04
C TRP A 272 10.78 -0.61 -14.98
N PHE A 273 9.85 -1.27 -14.29
CA PHE A 273 10.22 -2.31 -13.33
C PHE A 273 10.91 -3.51 -14.00
N GLU A 274 10.48 -3.86 -15.22
CA GLU A 274 11.15 -4.87 -16.04
C GLU A 274 12.55 -4.43 -16.52
N GLU A 275 12.72 -3.17 -16.95
CA GLU A 275 14.01 -2.57 -17.33
C GLU A 275 15.02 -2.57 -16.17
N LEU A 276 14.53 -2.42 -14.93
CA LEU A 276 15.34 -2.55 -13.71
C LEU A 276 15.69 -4.01 -13.35
N GLY A 277 15.15 -4.98 -14.10
CA GLY A 277 15.32 -6.40 -13.85
C GLY A 277 14.49 -6.94 -12.68
N TYR A 278 13.37 -6.29 -12.35
CA TYR A 278 12.58 -6.55 -11.14
C TYR A 278 13.47 -6.48 -9.87
N TYR A 279 13.10 -7.21 -8.82
CA TYR A 279 14.00 -7.47 -7.69
C TYR A 279 15.09 -8.48 -8.08
N ASP A 280 16.28 -8.32 -7.49
CA ASP A 280 17.37 -9.30 -7.61
C ASP A 280 16.90 -10.72 -7.22
N PRO A 281 16.99 -11.73 -8.12
CA PRO A 281 16.59 -13.11 -7.84
C PRO A 281 17.44 -13.80 -6.75
N GLY A 282 18.62 -13.26 -6.43
CA GLY A 282 19.48 -13.70 -5.35
C GLY A 282 18.96 -13.35 -3.95
N LEU A 283 18.05 -12.37 -3.84
CA LEU A 283 17.40 -12.05 -2.58
C LEU A 283 16.40 -13.14 -2.21
N GLN A 284 16.42 -13.53 -0.93
CA GLN A 284 15.61 -14.63 -0.40
C GLN A 284 14.62 -14.14 0.65
N ILE A 285 13.41 -14.68 0.63
CA ILE A 285 12.34 -14.48 1.63
C ILE A 285 11.91 -13.01 1.76
N TRP A 286 12.64 -12.22 2.52
CA TRP A 286 12.35 -10.83 2.84
C TRP A 286 13.60 -10.14 3.41
N GLY A 287 13.74 -8.84 3.13
CA GLY A 287 14.78 -7.99 3.70
C GLY A 287 15.78 -7.51 2.66
N GLY A 288 15.96 -6.19 2.60
CA GLY A 288 16.94 -5.54 1.74
C GLY A 288 16.43 -5.17 0.35
N GLU A 289 15.28 -5.72 -0.06
CA GLU A 289 14.66 -5.45 -1.35
C GLU A 289 14.29 -3.98 -1.52
N GLN A 290 13.89 -3.32 -0.42
CA GLN A 290 13.55 -1.91 -0.43
C GLN A 290 14.77 -1.03 -0.71
N TYR A 291 15.96 -1.41 -0.24
CA TYR A 291 17.19 -0.67 -0.50
C TYR A 291 17.69 -0.90 -1.91
N GLU A 292 17.69 -2.16 -2.34
CA GLU A 292 18.09 -2.56 -3.67
C GLU A 292 17.26 -1.81 -4.74
N LEU A 293 15.93 -1.79 -4.58
CA LEU A 293 15.06 -1.09 -5.51
C LEU A 293 15.22 0.43 -5.41
N SER A 294 15.38 0.98 -4.21
CA SER A 294 15.65 2.42 -4.02
C SER A 294 16.90 2.86 -4.76
N PHE A 295 17.98 2.08 -4.70
CA PHE A 295 19.25 2.40 -5.35
C PHE A 295 19.18 2.20 -6.87
N LYS A 296 18.42 1.21 -7.35
CA LYS A 296 18.15 1.01 -8.77
C LYS A 296 17.31 2.13 -9.40
N ALA A 297 16.33 2.64 -8.65
CA ALA A 297 15.38 3.66 -9.12
C ALA A 297 15.87 5.11 -8.92
N SER A 298 17.03 5.31 -8.29
CA SER A 298 17.64 6.62 -8.00
C SER A 298 18.31 7.26 -9.21
#